data_AF-A0A959DI03-F1
#
_entry.id   AF-A0A959DI03-F1
#
_cell.length_a   1.000
_cell.length_b   1.000
_cell.length_c   1.000
_cell.angle_alpha   90.00
_cell.angle_beta   90.00
_cell.angle_gamma   90.00
#
_symmetry.space_group_name_H-M   'P 1'
#
loop_
_entity.id
_entity.type
_entity.pdbx_description
1 polymer ?
#
loop_
_entity_poly.entity_id
_entity_poly.type
_entity_poly.pdbx_seq_one_letter_code
_entity_poly.pdbx_strand_id
1 'polypeptide(L)'
;WYARHFDWTHTDYQQRTVQDILQRRGGNCNELAMVAKASLETLGLKMRRVREINLHITSDRRQADAEQRVTEIGDKASVFGRQHNDHVWLEIYDQATGRWLPADPSLGVVGLRPWLSARYSFGRRYSLDSSSEDMIAPFAVFAESGGEWIDRTADYAIEGFNSLYYGQLAKLPSWQRWAEQAEQLDDLALAAFQSKANLHEHSAKIAALVETYEQLKREFLETDLGAIHQNIDAFSQSLVEQDFEAVVAAYTPDAKLFPQRGDIRRGEAAVRRYWTPSGSQKSRTVHHRIKPEEIVVQGDMAYDWGYYEGATLRGDGTEVYWEGKYVIVWKKTADGQWKIYLDSWNNL
;
A
#
# COMPACT_ATOMS: atom_id res chain seq x y z
N TRP A 1 6.39 6.81 14.12
CA TRP A 1 7.48 6.55 15.08
C TRP A 1 7.63 5.06 15.36
N TYR A 2 6.59 4.36 15.86
CA TYR A 2 6.65 2.92 16.18
C TYR A 2 7.22 2.06 15.05
N ALA A 3 6.66 2.15 13.84
CA ALA A 3 7.10 1.38 12.68
C ALA A 3 8.58 1.59 12.27
N ARG A 4 9.26 2.62 12.78
CA ARG A 4 10.70 2.89 12.52
C ARG A 4 11.61 2.52 13.70
N HIS A 5 11.05 2.25 14.88
CA HIS A 5 11.80 2.04 16.12
C HIS A 5 11.45 0.72 16.81
N PHE A 6 10.45 0.00 16.30
CA PHE A 6 10.04 -1.31 16.78
C PHE A 6 10.29 -2.34 15.69
N ASP A 7 10.88 -3.46 16.06
CA ASP A 7 11.08 -4.59 15.16
C ASP A 7 9.77 -5.35 15.00
N TRP A 8 9.32 -5.58 13.76
CA TRP A 8 8.25 -6.54 13.54
C TRP A 8 8.82 -7.94 13.70
N THR A 9 8.13 -8.77 14.49
CA THR A 9 8.55 -10.15 14.70
C THR A 9 7.40 -11.10 14.45
N HIS A 10 7.71 -12.30 13.95
CA HIS A 10 6.72 -13.36 13.81
C HIS A 10 6.03 -13.67 15.14
N THR A 11 4.77 -14.09 15.06
CA THR A 11 3.98 -14.49 16.23
C THR A 11 4.64 -15.66 16.94
N ASP A 12 4.96 -15.47 18.23
CA ASP A 12 5.48 -16.50 19.13
C ASP A 12 4.46 -16.96 20.18
N TYR A 13 3.21 -16.51 20.04
CA TYR A 13 2.05 -16.84 20.87
C TYR A 13 2.20 -16.55 22.38
N GLN A 14 3.22 -15.81 22.79
CA GLN A 14 3.35 -15.37 24.17
C GLN A 14 2.37 -14.22 24.44
N GLN A 15 1.78 -14.19 25.64
CA GLN A 15 0.99 -13.04 26.09
C GLN A 15 1.93 -12.03 26.73
N ARG A 16 1.87 -10.79 26.25
CA ARG A 16 2.70 -9.68 26.72
C ARG A 16 1.86 -8.48 27.11
N THR A 17 2.28 -7.76 28.13
CA THR A 17 1.70 -6.46 28.48
C THR A 17 2.26 -5.36 27.56
N VAL A 18 1.61 -4.19 27.56
CA VAL A 18 2.14 -3.01 26.83
C VAL A 18 3.55 -2.68 27.29
N GLN A 19 3.86 -2.82 28.57
CA GLN A 19 5.18 -2.50 29.12
C GLN A 19 6.25 -3.51 28.66
N ASP A 20 5.92 -4.80 28.58
CA ASP A 20 6.83 -5.82 28.05
C ASP A 20 7.17 -5.55 26.58
N ILE A 21 6.16 -5.19 25.77
CA ILE A 21 6.34 -4.88 24.34
C ILE A 21 7.20 -3.62 24.17
N LEU A 22 6.97 -2.58 24.97
CA LEU A 22 7.77 -1.36 24.97
C LEU A 22 9.24 -1.63 25.32
N GLN A 23 9.50 -2.51 26.29
CA GLN A 23 10.86 -2.91 26.67
C GLN A 23 11.54 -3.73 25.58
N ARG A 24 10.81 -4.67 24.97
CA ARG A 24 11.28 -5.49 23.85
C ARG A 24 11.58 -4.65 22.61
N ARG A 25 10.88 -3.53 22.43
CA ARG A 25 10.90 -2.70 21.21
C ARG A 25 10.59 -3.52 19.96
N GLY A 26 9.60 -4.41 20.06
CA GLY A 26 9.20 -5.23 18.91
C GLY A 26 8.06 -6.18 19.24
N GLY A 27 7.41 -6.68 18.21
CA GLY A 27 6.28 -7.58 18.32
C GLY A 27 5.56 -7.81 17.00
N ASN A 28 4.56 -8.70 17.02
CA ASN A 28 3.69 -8.91 15.86
C ASN A 28 2.65 -7.78 15.70
N CYS A 29 1.79 -7.87 14.69
CA CYS A 29 0.78 -6.84 14.42
C CYS A 29 -0.16 -6.55 15.60
N ASN A 30 -0.56 -7.58 16.35
CA ASN A 30 -1.36 -7.42 17.55
C ASN A 30 -0.63 -6.61 18.62
N GLU A 31 0.62 -6.94 18.90
CA GLU A 31 1.43 -6.28 19.93
C GLU A 31 1.71 -4.81 19.57
N LEU A 32 2.00 -4.53 18.29
CA LEU A 32 2.18 -3.16 17.80
C LEU A 32 0.87 -2.35 17.89
N ALA A 33 -0.27 -2.95 17.55
CA ALA A 33 -1.58 -2.33 17.72
C ALA A 33 -1.91 -2.06 19.19
N MET A 34 -1.54 -2.95 20.12
CA MET A 34 -1.71 -2.73 21.56
C MET A 34 -0.93 -1.51 22.06
N VAL A 35 0.36 -1.39 21.70
CA VAL A 35 1.19 -0.26 22.09
C VAL A 35 0.70 1.05 21.46
N ALA A 36 0.36 1.03 20.17
CA ALA A 36 -0.17 2.19 19.49
C ALA A 36 -1.50 2.65 20.13
N LYS A 37 -2.39 1.72 20.46
CA LYS A 37 -3.66 2.00 21.16
C LYS A 37 -3.43 2.65 22.52
N ALA A 38 -2.62 2.02 23.38
CA ALA A 38 -2.33 2.56 24.70
C ALA A 38 -1.74 3.97 24.63
N SER A 39 -0.90 4.25 23.64
CA SER A 39 -0.24 5.54 23.49
C SER A 39 -1.20 6.62 22.98
N LEU A 40 -2.02 6.31 21.98
CA LEU A 40 -2.99 7.25 21.41
C LEU A 40 -4.18 7.51 22.36
N GLU A 41 -4.52 6.55 23.22
CA GLU A 41 -5.49 6.74 24.31
C GLU A 41 -5.05 7.84 25.29
N THR A 42 -3.74 7.99 25.55
CA THR A 42 -3.23 9.10 26.39
C THR A 42 -3.48 10.48 25.79
N LEU A 43 -3.70 10.55 24.47
CA LEU A 43 -4.02 11.78 23.73
C LEU A 43 -5.54 12.03 23.65
N GLY A 44 -6.36 11.17 24.27
CA GLY A 44 -7.82 11.28 24.22
C GLY A 44 -8.44 10.98 22.86
N LEU A 45 -7.70 10.29 21.97
CA LEU A 45 -8.20 9.91 20.65
C LEU A 45 -9.17 8.74 20.76
N LYS A 46 -10.34 8.86 20.10
CA LYS A 46 -11.30 7.76 20.01
C LYS A 46 -10.82 6.77 18.96
N MET A 47 -10.75 5.49 19.35
CA MET A 47 -10.14 4.44 18.54
C MET A 47 -10.95 3.15 18.64
N ARG A 48 -10.82 2.30 17.63
CA ARG A 48 -11.31 0.92 17.67
C ARG A 48 -10.32 -0.01 17.00
N ARG A 49 -10.30 -1.25 17.48
CA ARG A 49 -9.44 -2.29 16.92
C ARG A 49 -10.06 -2.80 15.63
N VAL A 50 -9.23 -3.12 14.65
CA VAL A 50 -9.66 -3.76 13.41
C VAL A 50 -8.93 -5.08 13.25
N ARG A 51 -9.68 -6.11 12.87
CA ARG A 51 -9.17 -7.40 12.43
C ARG A 51 -9.55 -7.61 11.00
N GLU A 52 -8.68 -8.28 10.29
CA GLU A 52 -8.89 -8.56 8.88
C GLU A 52 -8.28 -9.91 8.50
N ILE A 53 -8.75 -10.41 7.36
CA ILE A 53 -8.15 -11.54 6.66
C ILE A 53 -7.76 -11.02 5.28
N ASN A 54 -6.49 -11.22 4.92
CA ASN A 54 -5.95 -10.82 3.63
C ASN A 54 -5.51 -12.02 2.82
N LEU A 55 -5.67 -11.91 1.50
CA LEU A 55 -4.98 -12.74 0.54
C LEU A 55 -3.48 -12.68 0.80
N HIS A 56 -2.79 -13.79 0.65
CA HIS A 56 -1.38 -13.92 0.94
C HIS A 56 -0.71 -14.84 -0.07
N ILE A 57 0.61 -14.69 -0.29
CA ILE A 57 1.36 -15.69 -1.05
C ILE A 57 1.10 -17.11 -0.54
N THR A 58 1.08 -18.06 -1.46
CA THR A 58 0.84 -19.48 -1.19
C THR A 58 1.93 -20.04 -0.26
N SER A 59 1.52 -20.67 0.84
CA SER A 59 2.42 -21.31 1.80
C SER A 59 1.81 -22.58 2.39
N ASP A 60 2.33 -23.74 1.97
CA ASP A 60 1.91 -25.03 2.54
C ASP A 60 2.36 -25.17 4.00
N ARG A 61 3.48 -24.53 4.39
CA ARG A 61 3.90 -24.43 5.79
C ARG A 61 2.86 -23.71 6.63
N ARG A 62 2.37 -22.54 6.20
CA ARG A 62 1.33 -21.80 6.93
C ARG A 62 0.05 -22.61 7.06
N GLN A 63 -0.31 -23.37 6.02
CA GLN A 63 -1.47 -24.26 6.08
C GLN A 63 -1.31 -25.31 7.18
N ALA A 64 -0.18 -26.02 7.23
CA ALA A 64 0.07 -27.03 8.25
C ALA A 64 0.10 -26.42 9.67
N ASP A 65 0.77 -25.28 9.85
CA ASP A 65 0.79 -24.55 11.12
C ASP A 65 -0.63 -24.14 11.54
N ALA A 66 -1.46 -23.69 10.61
CA ALA A 66 -2.83 -23.27 10.88
C ALA A 66 -3.73 -24.45 11.28
N GLU A 67 -3.64 -25.59 10.58
CA GLU A 67 -4.39 -26.80 10.91
C GLU A 67 -4.06 -27.30 12.31
N GLN A 68 -2.78 -27.30 12.70
CA GLN A 68 -2.39 -27.61 14.07
C GLN A 68 -3.06 -26.64 15.04
N ARG A 69 -3.03 -25.32 14.77
CA ARG A 69 -3.64 -24.32 15.64
C ARG A 69 -5.16 -24.46 15.74
N VAL A 70 -5.85 -24.87 14.67
CA VAL A 70 -7.28 -25.20 14.72
C VAL A 70 -7.55 -26.34 15.71
N THR A 71 -6.70 -27.37 15.75
CA THR A 71 -6.85 -28.45 16.76
C THR A 71 -6.64 -27.98 18.20
N GLU A 72 -5.79 -26.96 18.41
CA GLU A 72 -5.44 -26.46 19.74
C GLU A 72 -6.44 -25.43 20.30
N ILE A 73 -6.92 -24.52 19.46
CA ILE A 73 -7.72 -23.37 19.90
C ILE A 73 -9.05 -23.19 19.13
N GLY A 74 -9.40 -24.15 18.28
CA GLY A 74 -10.65 -24.17 17.51
C GLY A 74 -10.60 -23.33 16.24
N ASP A 75 -11.76 -23.26 15.57
CA ASP A 75 -11.90 -22.70 14.23
C ASP A 75 -11.48 -21.23 14.09
N LYS A 76 -11.39 -20.48 15.19
CA LYS A 76 -10.81 -19.13 15.18
C LYS A 76 -9.36 -19.05 14.70
N ALA A 77 -8.63 -20.17 14.71
CA ALA A 77 -7.30 -20.25 14.11
C ALA A 77 -7.32 -20.41 12.58
N SER A 78 -8.47 -20.72 11.97
CA SER A 78 -8.58 -20.91 10.52
C SER A 78 -8.43 -19.61 9.71
N VAL A 79 -8.36 -18.46 10.39
CA VAL A 79 -8.24 -17.11 9.82
C VAL A 79 -6.88 -16.85 9.14
N PHE A 80 -5.93 -17.77 9.27
CA PHE A 80 -4.73 -17.84 8.45
C PHE A 80 -4.58 -19.25 7.87
N GLY A 81 -3.90 -19.37 6.74
CA GLY A 81 -3.73 -20.65 6.04
C GLY A 81 -2.99 -20.50 4.72
N ARG A 82 -3.28 -21.40 3.78
CA ARG A 82 -2.49 -21.57 2.56
C ARG A 82 -2.30 -20.30 1.75
N GLN A 83 -3.37 -19.53 1.53
CA GLN A 83 -3.37 -18.33 0.66
C GLN A 83 -3.96 -17.12 1.36
N HIS A 84 -4.02 -17.16 2.70
CA HIS A 84 -4.55 -16.08 3.51
C HIS A 84 -3.83 -15.99 4.84
N ASN A 85 -3.86 -14.79 5.43
CA ASN A 85 -3.34 -14.55 6.77
C ASN A 85 -4.20 -13.50 7.48
N ASP A 86 -4.25 -13.54 8.79
CA ASP A 86 -4.91 -12.50 9.56
C ASP A 86 -3.94 -11.36 9.91
N HIS A 87 -4.51 -10.18 10.12
CA HIS A 87 -3.76 -9.00 10.53
C HIS A 87 -4.61 -8.12 11.44
N VAL A 88 -3.94 -7.29 12.23
CA VAL A 88 -4.56 -6.44 13.25
C VAL A 88 -4.00 -5.03 13.14
N TRP A 89 -4.92 -4.05 13.13
CA TRP A 89 -4.59 -2.63 13.12
C TRP A 89 -5.69 -1.82 13.81
N LEU A 90 -5.67 -0.49 13.70
CA LEU A 90 -6.57 0.41 14.44
C LEU A 90 -7.31 1.37 13.51
N GLU A 91 -8.57 1.66 13.77
CA GLU A 91 -9.22 2.86 13.25
C GLU A 91 -9.16 3.98 14.29
N ILE A 92 -8.82 5.18 13.84
CA ILE A 92 -8.86 6.42 14.62
C ILE A 92 -10.04 7.24 14.13
N TYR A 93 -10.86 7.75 15.04
CA TYR A 93 -11.99 8.61 14.70
C TYR A 93 -11.48 10.03 14.44
N ASP A 94 -11.63 10.49 13.20
CA ASP A 94 -11.38 11.86 12.82
C ASP A 94 -12.64 12.71 13.08
N GLN A 95 -12.57 13.57 14.09
CA GLN A 95 -13.68 14.44 14.48
C GLN A 95 -14.01 15.49 13.40
N ALA A 96 -13.03 15.91 12.59
CA ALA A 96 -13.25 16.94 11.58
C ALA A 96 -14.11 16.43 10.42
N THR A 97 -13.93 15.17 10.03
CA THR A 97 -14.69 14.55 8.94
C THR A 97 -15.82 13.64 9.42
N GLY A 98 -15.84 13.29 10.71
CA GLY A 98 -16.78 12.31 11.28
C GLY A 98 -16.53 10.87 10.80
N ARG A 99 -15.32 10.59 10.30
CA ARG A 99 -14.97 9.29 9.69
C ARG A 99 -13.98 8.52 10.55
N TRP A 100 -14.02 7.20 10.44
CA TRP A 100 -12.99 6.33 10.96
C TRP A 100 -11.89 6.18 9.90
N LEU A 101 -10.65 6.46 10.29
CA LEU A 101 -9.48 6.40 9.41
C LEU A 101 -8.57 5.26 9.83
N PRO A 102 -8.03 4.47 8.89
CA PRO A 102 -7.10 3.41 9.24
C PRO A 102 -5.78 3.98 9.76
N ALA A 103 -5.23 3.31 10.76
CA ALA A 103 -3.94 3.57 11.37
C ALA A 103 -3.27 2.24 11.66
N ASP A 104 -2.29 1.89 10.82
CA ASP A 104 -1.61 0.61 10.87
C ASP A 104 -0.16 0.80 11.32
N PRO A 105 0.17 0.45 12.57
CA PRO A 105 1.52 0.61 13.09
C PRO A 105 2.52 -0.40 12.51
N SER A 106 2.07 -1.53 11.94
CA SER A 106 2.95 -2.48 11.27
C SER A 106 3.39 -1.95 9.91
N LEU A 107 2.53 -1.22 9.21
CA LEU A 107 2.84 -0.61 7.91
C LEU A 107 3.37 0.82 8.04
N GLY A 108 3.19 1.44 9.21
CA GLY A 108 3.57 2.83 9.48
C GLY A 108 2.72 3.85 8.72
N VAL A 109 1.46 3.53 8.44
CA VAL A 109 0.55 4.39 7.66
C VAL A 109 -0.66 4.83 8.50
N VAL A 110 -1.11 6.06 8.24
CA VAL A 110 -2.35 6.62 8.81
C VAL A 110 -3.12 7.30 7.67
N GLY A 111 -4.44 7.12 7.67
CA GLY A 111 -5.34 7.65 6.65
C GLY A 111 -5.68 6.64 5.56
N LEU A 112 -6.85 6.84 4.94
CA LEU A 112 -7.45 5.88 4.01
C LEU A 112 -6.57 5.60 2.79
N ARG A 113 -6.14 6.64 2.07
CA ARG A 113 -5.36 6.48 0.82
C ARG A 113 -3.98 5.84 1.03
N PRO A 114 -3.16 6.25 2.02
CA PRO A 114 -1.90 5.56 2.32
C PRO A 114 -2.09 4.09 2.68
N TRP A 115 -3.12 3.78 3.47
CA TRP A 115 -3.41 2.40 3.85
C TRP A 115 -3.90 1.57 2.67
N LEU A 116 -4.85 2.07 1.87
CA LEU A 116 -5.30 1.39 0.64
C LEU A 116 -4.13 1.16 -0.32
N SER A 117 -3.24 2.15 -0.47
CA SER A 117 -2.04 2.01 -1.31
C SER A 117 -1.10 0.90 -0.79
N ALA A 118 -0.96 0.76 0.52
CA ALA A 118 -0.17 -0.31 1.13
C ALA A 118 -0.84 -1.68 1.00
N ARG A 119 -2.17 -1.74 0.84
CA ARG A 119 -2.95 -2.99 0.94
C ARG A 119 -3.63 -3.46 -0.34
N TYR A 120 -3.83 -2.61 -1.33
CA TYR A 120 -4.56 -2.94 -2.56
C TYR A 120 -3.84 -2.49 -3.83
N SER A 121 -2.68 -1.84 -3.70
CA SER A 121 -1.94 -1.42 -4.89
C SER A 121 -1.48 -2.62 -5.71
N PHE A 122 -1.69 -2.53 -7.02
CA PHE A 122 -1.17 -3.43 -8.04
C PHE A 122 0.32 -3.23 -8.33
N GLY A 123 0.87 -2.06 -7.97
CA GLY A 123 2.30 -1.74 -8.11
C GLY A 123 3.16 -2.34 -7.00
N ARG A 124 4.39 -1.87 -6.87
CA ARG A 124 5.25 -2.29 -5.76
C ARG A 124 4.65 -1.82 -4.43
N ARG A 125 4.43 -2.75 -3.50
CA ARG A 125 4.05 -2.38 -2.13
C ARG A 125 5.27 -1.84 -1.42
N TYR A 126 5.13 -0.65 -0.87
CA TYR A 126 6.11 -0.12 0.06
C TYR A 126 5.64 -0.43 1.46
N SER A 127 6.42 -1.22 2.17
CA SER A 127 6.25 -1.39 3.60
C SER A 127 7.58 -1.19 4.32
N LEU A 128 7.48 -0.76 5.56
CA LEU A 128 8.63 -0.69 6.47
C LEU A 128 9.12 -2.09 6.86
N ASP A 129 8.30 -3.12 6.61
CA ASP A 129 8.68 -4.52 6.76
C ASP A 129 8.44 -5.34 5.49
N SER A 130 9.50 -5.96 4.96
CA SER A 130 9.44 -6.77 3.74
C SER A 130 8.49 -7.97 3.83
N SER A 131 8.32 -8.58 5.01
CA SER A 131 7.42 -9.72 5.17
C SER A 131 5.93 -9.35 5.13
N SER A 132 5.60 -8.06 5.18
CA SER A 132 4.24 -7.58 4.91
C SER A 132 3.96 -7.35 3.42
N GLU A 133 4.97 -7.39 2.55
CA GLU A 133 4.79 -7.34 1.09
C GLU A 133 3.99 -8.57 0.60
N ASP A 134 4.12 -9.68 1.32
CA ASP A 134 3.41 -10.92 1.05
C ASP A 134 1.90 -10.86 1.38
N MET A 135 1.46 -9.86 2.17
CA MET A 135 0.05 -9.58 2.41
C MET A 135 -0.54 -8.83 1.22
N ILE A 136 -1.39 -9.52 0.45
CA ILE A 136 -1.85 -9.09 -0.85
C ILE A 136 -2.97 -8.07 -0.77
N ALA A 137 -4.17 -8.51 -0.43
CA ALA A 137 -5.35 -7.67 -0.38
C ALA A 137 -6.28 -8.21 0.70
N PRO A 138 -6.67 -7.39 1.69
CA PRO A 138 -7.76 -7.74 2.59
C PRO A 138 -9.00 -8.12 1.79
N PHE A 139 -9.69 -9.17 2.21
CA PHE A 139 -10.99 -9.54 1.65
C PHE A 139 -12.09 -9.59 2.70
N ALA A 140 -11.72 -9.52 3.98
CA ALA A 140 -12.64 -9.39 5.09
C ALA A 140 -12.02 -8.45 6.13
N VAL A 141 -12.77 -7.43 6.58
CA VAL A 141 -12.28 -6.38 7.49
C VAL A 141 -13.39 -6.04 8.49
N PHE A 142 -13.12 -6.22 9.78
CA PHE A 142 -14.09 -5.98 10.84
C PHE A 142 -13.50 -5.15 11.97
N ALA A 143 -14.20 -4.10 12.36
CA ALA A 143 -13.87 -3.32 13.53
C ALA A 143 -14.57 -3.86 14.78
N GLU A 144 -13.90 -3.80 15.92
CA GLU A 144 -14.42 -4.22 17.21
C GLU A 144 -14.78 -2.97 18.05
N SER A 145 -16.05 -2.82 18.43
CA SER A 145 -16.49 -1.72 19.27
C SER A 145 -17.55 -2.18 20.27
N GLY A 146 -17.33 -1.93 21.56
CA GLY A 146 -18.32 -2.29 22.60
C GLY A 146 -18.61 -3.79 22.73
N GLY A 147 -17.73 -4.66 22.24
CA GLY A 147 -17.95 -6.11 22.20
C GLY A 147 -18.71 -6.59 20.95
N GLU A 148 -19.06 -5.69 20.04
CA GLU A 148 -19.69 -6.00 18.77
C GLU A 148 -18.68 -5.94 17.61
N TRP A 149 -18.96 -6.74 16.58
CA TRP A 149 -18.26 -6.70 15.30
C TRP A 149 -19.01 -5.75 14.36
N ILE A 150 -18.27 -4.83 13.75
CA ILE A 150 -18.75 -3.91 12.74
C ILE A 150 -18.08 -4.30 11.44
N ASP A 151 -18.86 -4.78 10.48
CA ASP A 151 -18.36 -5.06 9.14
C ASP A 151 -17.90 -3.77 8.45
N ARG A 152 -16.67 -3.79 7.93
CA ARG A 152 -16.01 -2.73 7.16
C ARG A 152 -15.52 -3.25 5.80
N THR A 153 -15.84 -4.49 5.44
CA THR A 153 -15.34 -5.15 4.23
C THR A 153 -15.72 -4.37 2.98
N ALA A 154 -16.98 -3.97 2.84
CA ALA A 154 -17.43 -3.16 1.70
C ALA A 154 -16.70 -1.81 1.62
N ASP A 155 -16.53 -1.12 2.76
CA ASP A 155 -15.84 0.19 2.80
C ASP A 155 -14.40 0.10 2.29
N TYR A 156 -13.67 -0.97 2.61
CA TYR A 156 -12.25 -1.10 2.25
C TYR A 156 -12.02 -1.89 0.95
N ALA A 157 -12.59 -3.09 0.84
CA ALA A 157 -12.33 -4.02 -0.26
C ALA A 157 -13.07 -3.68 -1.54
N ILE A 158 -14.17 -2.92 -1.45
CA ILE A 158 -14.99 -2.54 -2.60
C ILE A 158 -14.88 -1.05 -2.87
N GLU A 159 -15.40 -0.21 -1.97
CA GLU A 159 -15.43 1.25 -2.17
C GLU A 159 -14.02 1.84 -2.13
N GLY A 160 -13.26 1.51 -1.08
CA GLY A 160 -11.88 1.94 -0.90
C GLY A 160 -11.00 1.50 -2.06
N PHE A 161 -10.97 0.22 -2.39
CA PHE A 161 -10.15 -0.32 -3.48
C PHE A 161 -10.48 0.34 -4.84
N ASN A 162 -11.77 0.50 -5.19
CA ASN A 162 -12.14 1.20 -6.42
C ASN A 162 -11.75 2.69 -6.39
N SER A 163 -11.89 3.35 -5.23
CA SER A 163 -11.53 4.76 -5.07
C SER A 163 -10.02 5.02 -5.17
N LEU A 164 -9.19 4.06 -4.76
CA LEU A 164 -7.73 4.12 -4.90
C LEU A 164 -7.33 4.35 -6.37
N TYR A 165 -8.10 3.77 -7.29
CA TYR A 165 -7.95 3.87 -8.74
C TYR A 165 -9.03 4.74 -9.38
N TYR A 166 -9.49 5.78 -8.69
CA TYR A 166 -10.36 6.83 -9.23
C TYR A 166 -11.65 6.29 -9.86
N GLY A 167 -12.19 5.21 -9.30
CA GLY A 167 -13.41 4.56 -9.78
C GLY A 167 -13.24 3.75 -11.07
N GLN A 168 -12.01 3.59 -11.58
CA GLN A 168 -11.78 2.91 -12.85
C GLN A 168 -11.86 1.38 -12.75
N LEU A 169 -11.65 0.78 -11.57
CA LEU A 169 -11.75 -0.67 -11.42
C LEU A 169 -13.17 -1.16 -11.72
N ALA A 170 -14.19 -0.39 -11.34
CA ALA A 170 -15.59 -0.72 -11.62
C ALA A 170 -15.93 -0.88 -13.11
N LYS A 171 -15.04 -0.45 -14.02
CA LYS A 171 -15.19 -0.62 -15.47
C LYS A 171 -14.51 -1.88 -16.00
N LEU A 172 -13.69 -2.56 -15.19
CA LEU A 172 -12.94 -3.73 -15.60
C LEU A 172 -13.82 -4.99 -15.53
N PRO A 173 -13.68 -5.92 -16.50
CA PRO A 173 -14.49 -7.13 -16.56
C PRO A 173 -14.50 -7.96 -15.27
N SER A 174 -13.38 -8.03 -14.56
CA SER A 174 -13.25 -8.87 -13.36
C SER A 174 -13.76 -8.22 -12.08
N TRP A 175 -14.18 -6.95 -12.10
CA TRP A 175 -14.54 -6.22 -10.88
C TRP A 175 -15.79 -6.75 -10.20
N GLN A 176 -16.84 -7.04 -10.97
CA GLN A 176 -18.07 -7.61 -10.40
C GLN A 176 -17.78 -8.94 -9.71
N ARG A 177 -16.95 -9.79 -10.32
CA ARG A 177 -16.55 -11.08 -9.73
C ARG A 177 -15.76 -10.88 -8.43
N TRP A 178 -14.84 -9.91 -8.38
CA TRP A 178 -14.12 -9.59 -7.16
C TRP A 178 -15.07 -9.22 -6.03
N ALA A 179 -16.03 -8.32 -6.31
CA ALA A 179 -16.99 -7.87 -5.31
C ALA A 179 -17.85 -9.01 -4.77
N GLU A 180 -18.42 -9.82 -5.67
CA GLU A 180 -19.25 -10.97 -5.30
C GLU A 180 -18.46 -12.03 -4.51
N GLN A 181 -17.20 -12.29 -4.87
CA GLN A 181 -16.38 -13.27 -4.18
C GLN A 181 -15.93 -12.79 -2.78
N ALA A 182 -15.61 -11.50 -2.64
CA ALA A 182 -15.29 -10.90 -1.35
C ALA A 182 -16.50 -10.95 -0.41
N GLU A 183 -17.69 -10.57 -0.90
CA GLU A 183 -18.95 -10.64 -0.13
C GLU A 183 -19.28 -12.09 0.30
N GLN A 184 -19.11 -13.07 -0.58
CA GLN A 184 -19.31 -14.48 -0.24
C GLN A 184 -18.36 -15.01 0.85
N LEU A 185 -17.20 -14.38 1.03
CA LEU A 185 -16.22 -14.77 2.05
C LEU A 185 -16.41 -13.99 3.36
N ASP A 186 -17.17 -12.89 3.35
CA ASP A 186 -17.30 -12.00 4.50
C ASP A 186 -17.98 -12.70 5.70
N ASP A 187 -19.16 -13.28 5.49
CA ASP A 187 -19.88 -14.05 6.52
C ASP A 187 -19.05 -15.23 7.06
N LEU A 188 -18.30 -15.90 6.17
CA LEU A 188 -17.43 -17.02 6.52
C LEU A 188 -16.24 -16.56 7.37
N ALA A 189 -15.64 -15.41 7.03
CA ALA A 189 -14.55 -14.81 7.78
C ALA A 189 -15.01 -14.36 9.18
N LEU A 190 -16.17 -13.70 9.27
CA LEU A 190 -16.74 -13.32 10.56
C LEU A 190 -17.07 -14.55 11.42
N ALA A 191 -17.67 -15.58 10.82
CA ALA A 191 -17.94 -16.84 11.50
C ALA A 191 -16.64 -17.50 12.00
N ALA A 192 -15.57 -17.48 11.20
CA ALA A 192 -14.25 -17.96 11.63
C ALA A 192 -13.71 -17.16 12.82
N PHE A 193 -13.74 -15.83 12.80
CA PHE A 193 -13.34 -15.01 13.96
C PHE A 193 -14.14 -15.33 15.23
N GLN A 194 -15.41 -15.71 15.08
CA GLN A 194 -16.29 -16.12 16.17
C GLN A 194 -16.18 -17.61 16.53
N SER A 195 -15.26 -18.35 15.92
CA SER A 195 -15.08 -19.80 16.09
C SER A 195 -16.33 -20.64 15.74
N LYS A 196 -17.09 -20.20 14.73
CA LYS A 196 -18.33 -20.83 14.24
C LYS A 196 -18.18 -21.52 12.87
N ALA A 197 -17.07 -21.29 12.16
CA ALA A 197 -16.80 -21.90 10.87
C ALA A 197 -15.29 -22.05 10.66
N ASN A 198 -14.85 -23.12 10.02
CA ASN A 198 -13.47 -23.32 9.63
C ASN A 198 -13.23 -22.82 8.20
N LEU A 199 -12.48 -21.73 8.05
CA LEU A 199 -12.22 -21.11 6.76
C LEU A 199 -11.39 -22.00 5.82
N HIS A 200 -10.64 -22.99 6.33
CA HIS A 200 -9.86 -23.94 5.51
C HIS A 200 -10.75 -24.83 4.65
N GLU A 201 -12.00 -25.08 5.07
CA GLU A 201 -13.02 -25.79 4.28
C GLU A 201 -13.44 -25.01 3.03
N HIS A 202 -13.09 -23.72 2.97
CA HIS A 202 -13.42 -22.80 1.89
C HIS A 202 -12.19 -22.33 1.09
N SER A 203 -11.07 -23.05 1.21
CA SER A 203 -9.81 -22.72 0.51
C SER A 203 -9.98 -22.54 -1.00
N ALA A 204 -10.89 -23.27 -1.64
CA ALA A 204 -11.20 -23.10 -3.07
C ALA A 204 -11.80 -21.73 -3.41
N LYS A 205 -12.63 -21.15 -2.52
CA LYS A 205 -13.17 -19.79 -2.69
C LYS A 205 -12.08 -18.74 -2.56
N ILE A 206 -11.17 -18.91 -1.59
CA ILE A 206 -10.02 -18.02 -1.40
C ILE A 206 -9.10 -18.09 -2.63
N ALA A 207 -8.80 -19.29 -3.13
CA ALA A 207 -8.01 -19.47 -4.35
C ALA A 207 -8.64 -18.75 -5.56
N ALA A 208 -9.96 -18.87 -5.75
CA ALA A 208 -10.67 -18.18 -6.81
C ALA A 208 -10.64 -16.65 -6.66
N LEU A 209 -10.62 -16.14 -5.43
CA LEU A 209 -10.46 -14.70 -5.17
C LEU A 209 -9.03 -14.23 -5.49
N VAL A 210 -8.00 -15.03 -5.18
CA VAL A 210 -6.60 -14.75 -5.59
C VAL A 210 -6.50 -14.64 -7.11
N GLU A 211 -7.07 -15.60 -7.85
CA GLU A 211 -7.08 -15.58 -9.32
C GLU A 211 -7.78 -14.33 -9.87
N THR A 212 -8.88 -13.91 -9.24
CA THR A 212 -9.63 -12.72 -9.65
C THR A 212 -8.86 -11.42 -9.36
N TYR A 213 -8.16 -11.34 -8.22
CA TYR A 213 -7.26 -10.20 -7.93
C TYR A 213 -6.15 -10.07 -8.97
N GLU A 214 -5.50 -11.19 -9.31
CA GLU A 214 -4.43 -11.20 -10.32
C GLU A 214 -4.96 -10.87 -11.72
N GLN A 215 -6.18 -11.29 -12.04
CA GLN A 215 -6.84 -10.91 -13.29
C GLN A 215 -7.18 -9.42 -13.33
N LEU A 216 -7.74 -8.86 -12.25
CA LEU A 216 -7.97 -7.42 -12.11
C LEU A 216 -6.69 -6.61 -12.27
N LYS A 217 -5.59 -7.08 -11.66
CA LYS A 217 -4.27 -6.47 -11.84
C LYS A 217 -3.87 -6.43 -13.31
N ARG A 218 -3.96 -7.57 -14.02
CA ARG A 218 -3.64 -7.62 -15.46
C ARG A 218 -4.50 -6.66 -16.28
N GLU A 219 -5.81 -6.71 -16.09
CA GLU A 219 -6.77 -5.84 -16.78
C GLU A 219 -6.46 -4.36 -16.54
N PHE A 220 -6.16 -3.98 -15.29
CA PHE A 220 -5.80 -2.62 -14.94
C PHE A 220 -4.51 -2.17 -15.63
N LEU A 221 -3.45 -2.99 -15.59
CA LEU A 221 -2.14 -2.65 -16.15
C LEU A 221 -2.17 -2.51 -17.69
N GLU A 222 -3.15 -3.09 -18.37
CA GLU A 222 -3.38 -2.90 -19.81
C GLU A 222 -4.06 -1.57 -20.17
N THR A 223 -4.63 -0.86 -19.18
CA THR A 223 -5.26 0.45 -19.40
C THR A 223 -4.22 1.57 -19.50
N ASP A 224 -4.62 2.72 -20.06
CA ASP A 224 -3.78 3.92 -20.07
C ASP A 224 -3.39 4.39 -18.67
N LEU A 225 -4.32 4.32 -17.72
CA LEU A 225 -4.06 4.64 -16.31
C LEU A 225 -3.06 3.64 -15.72
N GLY A 226 -3.21 2.35 -16.02
CA GLY A 226 -2.27 1.31 -15.61
C GLY A 226 -0.86 1.53 -16.13
N ALA A 227 -0.72 1.86 -17.42
CA ALA A 227 0.56 2.19 -18.02
C ALA A 227 1.24 3.41 -17.36
N ILE A 228 0.47 4.44 -17.01
CA ILE A 228 0.99 5.60 -16.26
C ILE A 228 1.49 5.16 -14.87
N HIS A 229 0.72 4.34 -14.13
CA HIS A 229 1.15 3.80 -12.84
C HIS A 229 2.45 2.97 -12.95
N GLN A 230 2.58 2.14 -13.99
CA GLN A 230 3.82 1.38 -14.24
C GLN A 230 5.00 2.31 -14.51
N ASN A 231 4.81 3.37 -15.28
CA ASN A 231 5.86 4.34 -15.60
C ASN A 231 6.28 5.16 -14.37
N ILE A 232 5.35 5.45 -13.46
CA ILE A 232 5.63 6.09 -12.16
C ILE A 232 6.55 5.21 -11.30
N ASP A 233 6.23 3.93 -11.18
CA ASP A 233 7.02 2.96 -10.42
C ASP A 233 8.41 2.79 -11.06
N ALA A 234 8.46 2.62 -12.39
CA ALA A 234 9.70 2.49 -13.15
C ALA A 234 10.60 3.73 -13.01
N PHE A 235 10.04 4.94 -13.09
CA PHE A 235 10.77 6.19 -12.90
C PHE A 235 11.47 6.22 -11.53
N SER A 236 10.72 5.91 -10.47
CA SER A 236 11.24 5.90 -9.10
C SER A 236 12.34 4.86 -8.92
N GLN A 237 12.16 3.67 -9.51
CA GLN A 237 13.15 2.61 -9.49
C GLN A 237 14.43 3.01 -10.24
N SER A 238 14.32 3.51 -11.47
CA SER A 238 15.47 3.95 -12.26
C SER A 238 16.27 5.06 -11.58
N LEU A 239 15.60 5.98 -10.87
CA LEU A 239 16.29 7.02 -10.12
C LEU A 239 17.08 6.46 -8.94
N VAL A 240 16.55 5.47 -8.22
CA VAL A 240 17.24 4.80 -7.09
C VAL A 240 18.40 3.94 -7.60
N GLU A 241 18.23 3.27 -8.73
CA GLU A 241 19.24 2.43 -9.38
C GLU A 241 20.29 3.25 -10.14
N GLN A 242 20.12 4.57 -10.25
CA GLN A 242 20.96 5.49 -11.02
C GLN A 242 20.99 5.19 -12.52
N ASP A 243 19.94 4.57 -13.05
CA ASP A 243 19.74 4.42 -14.50
C ASP A 243 19.20 5.74 -15.08
N PHE A 244 20.10 6.71 -15.22
CA PHE A 244 19.74 8.03 -15.74
C PHE A 244 19.32 8.00 -17.21
N GLU A 245 19.70 6.97 -17.97
CA GLU A 245 19.21 6.80 -19.34
C GLU A 245 17.72 6.43 -19.31
N ALA A 246 17.31 5.49 -18.46
CA ALA A 246 15.89 5.17 -18.27
C ALA A 246 15.09 6.35 -17.71
N VAL A 247 15.65 7.11 -16.76
CA VAL A 247 15.00 8.33 -16.24
C VAL A 247 14.76 9.35 -17.36
N VAL A 248 15.74 9.58 -18.25
CA VAL A 248 15.57 10.50 -19.38
C VAL A 248 14.58 9.94 -20.41
N ALA A 249 14.61 8.62 -20.67
CA ALA A 249 13.72 7.96 -21.61
C ALA A 249 12.24 7.98 -21.20
N ALA A 250 11.95 8.18 -19.90
CA ALA A 250 10.61 8.38 -19.37
C ALA A 250 9.96 9.71 -19.83
N TYR A 251 10.75 10.66 -20.33
CA TYR A 251 10.27 11.93 -20.86
C TYR A 251 10.04 11.89 -22.38
N THR A 252 9.09 12.69 -22.84
CA THR A 252 8.97 13.02 -24.26
C THR A 252 10.21 13.79 -24.76
N PRO A 253 10.61 13.67 -26.04
CA PRO A 253 11.77 14.40 -26.57
C PRO A 253 11.67 15.92 -26.41
N ASP A 254 10.44 16.44 -26.41
CA ASP A 254 10.15 17.86 -26.23
C ASP A 254 9.71 18.23 -24.80
N ALA A 255 9.91 17.37 -23.79
CA ALA A 255 9.43 17.62 -22.43
C ALA A 255 9.92 18.95 -21.83
N LYS A 256 9.16 19.47 -20.85
CA LYS A 256 9.50 20.70 -20.13
C LYS A 256 9.55 20.45 -18.62
N LEU A 257 10.67 20.80 -18.00
CA LEU A 257 10.85 20.76 -16.54
C LEU A 257 10.65 22.16 -15.94
N PHE A 258 9.95 22.20 -14.82
CA PHE A 258 9.62 23.39 -14.04
C PHE A 258 10.26 23.23 -12.65
N PRO A 259 11.59 23.36 -12.56
CA PRO A 259 12.28 23.23 -11.29
C PRO A 259 11.82 24.30 -10.30
N GLN A 260 11.97 24.03 -9.00
CA GLN A 260 11.54 24.94 -7.92
C GLN A 260 12.04 26.38 -8.06
N ARG A 261 13.20 26.57 -8.71
CA ARG A 261 13.80 27.88 -8.95
C ARG A 261 14.38 27.92 -10.36
N GLY A 262 14.15 29.04 -11.04
CA GLY A 262 14.69 29.32 -12.37
C GLY A 262 13.68 29.14 -13.50
N ASP A 263 14.16 29.29 -14.73
CA ASP A 263 13.34 29.21 -15.94
C ASP A 263 12.96 27.77 -16.32
N ILE A 264 11.90 27.66 -17.12
CA ILE A 264 11.48 26.40 -17.76
C ILE A 264 12.61 25.84 -18.62
N ARG A 265 12.99 24.59 -18.34
CA ARG A 265 13.97 23.83 -19.12
C ARG A 265 13.26 22.98 -20.17
N ARG A 266 13.74 22.99 -21.42
CA ARG A 266 13.02 22.40 -22.56
C ARG A 266 13.86 21.40 -23.33
N GLY A 267 13.26 20.27 -23.69
CA GLY A 267 13.82 19.24 -24.55
C GLY A 267 14.76 18.27 -23.83
N GLU A 268 15.02 17.14 -24.48
CA GLU A 268 15.79 16.01 -23.94
C GLU A 268 17.16 16.43 -23.35
N ALA A 269 17.91 17.28 -24.05
CA ALA A 269 19.23 17.72 -23.56
C ALA A 269 19.13 18.44 -22.20
N ALA A 270 18.06 19.19 -21.97
CA ALA A 270 17.84 19.90 -20.71
C ALA A 270 17.34 18.95 -19.60
N VAL A 271 16.53 17.95 -19.96
CA VAL A 271 16.09 16.86 -19.07
C VAL A 271 17.29 16.03 -18.62
N ARG A 272 18.12 15.57 -19.55
CA ARG A 272 19.35 14.82 -19.29
C ARG A 272 20.30 15.58 -18.37
N ARG A 273 20.55 16.86 -18.66
CA ARG A 273 21.39 17.71 -17.80
C ARG A 273 20.83 17.90 -16.38
N TYR A 274 19.51 17.81 -16.21
CA TYR A 274 18.89 17.93 -14.88
C TYR A 274 19.01 16.64 -14.08
N TRP A 275 18.70 15.50 -14.69
CA TRP A 275 18.65 14.21 -14.00
C TRP A 275 20.01 13.55 -13.81
N THR A 276 20.97 13.80 -14.69
CA THR A 276 22.32 13.22 -14.58
C THR A 276 23.19 14.09 -13.67
N PRO A 277 23.56 13.60 -12.46
CA PRO A 277 24.46 14.32 -11.56
C PRO A 277 25.85 14.46 -12.18
N SER A 278 26.57 15.52 -11.81
CA SER A 278 27.98 15.67 -12.22
C SER A 278 28.84 14.57 -11.59
N GLY A 279 29.85 14.06 -12.30
CA GLY A 279 30.70 12.95 -11.82
C GLY A 279 31.48 13.19 -10.51
N SER A 280 31.53 14.43 -10.00
CA SER A 280 32.08 14.77 -8.68
C SER A 280 31.09 14.60 -7.52
N GLN A 281 29.81 14.36 -7.82
CA GLN A 281 28.75 14.28 -6.83
C GLN A 281 28.72 12.89 -6.20
N LYS A 282 29.05 12.82 -4.90
CA LYS A 282 29.03 11.58 -4.12
C LYS A 282 27.66 11.26 -3.50
N SER A 283 26.69 12.16 -3.64
CA SER A 283 25.35 11.95 -3.10
C SER A 283 24.48 11.14 -4.06
N ARG A 284 23.66 10.22 -3.54
CA ARG A 284 22.71 9.45 -4.35
C ARG A 284 21.34 9.37 -3.70
N THR A 285 20.31 9.35 -4.52
CA THR A 285 18.96 8.98 -4.08
C THR A 285 18.95 7.50 -3.72
N VAL A 286 18.48 7.18 -2.51
CA VAL A 286 18.38 5.80 -1.99
C VAL A 286 16.94 5.36 -1.77
N HIS A 287 16.02 6.34 -1.73
CA HIS A 287 14.58 6.13 -1.70
C HIS A 287 13.94 7.19 -2.59
N HIS A 288 12.96 6.81 -3.40
CA HIS A 288 12.11 7.72 -4.15
C HIS A 288 10.74 7.07 -4.30
N ARG A 289 9.68 7.84 -4.07
CA ARG A 289 8.31 7.41 -4.31
C ARG A 289 7.46 8.58 -4.75
N ILE A 290 6.73 8.38 -5.84
CA ILE A 290 5.65 9.25 -6.28
C ILE A 290 4.35 8.68 -5.73
N LYS A 291 3.53 9.55 -5.15
CA LYS A 291 2.26 9.22 -4.50
C LYS A 291 1.17 10.05 -5.19
N PRO A 292 0.62 9.57 -6.32
CA PRO A 292 -0.50 10.24 -6.98
C PRO A 292 -1.67 10.42 -6.04
N GLU A 293 -2.32 11.58 -6.08
CA GLU A 293 -3.62 11.83 -5.45
C GLU A 293 -4.74 11.75 -6.48
N GLU A 294 -4.45 12.11 -7.74
CA GLU A 294 -5.37 12.02 -8.86
C GLU A 294 -4.60 11.86 -10.17
N ILE A 295 -5.09 10.98 -11.05
CA ILE A 295 -4.65 10.87 -12.43
C ILE A 295 -5.89 10.84 -13.33
N VAL A 296 -5.96 11.74 -14.30
CA VAL A 296 -7.05 11.78 -15.27
C VAL A 296 -6.50 11.71 -16.68
N VAL A 297 -6.88 10.64 -17.38
CA VAL A 297 -6.56 10.41 -18.80
C VAL A 297 -7.63 11.06 -19.68
N GLN A 298 -7.20 11.85 -20.66
CA GLN A 298 -8.04 12.55 -21.64
C GLN A 298 -7.42 12.42 -23.03
N GLY A 299 -7.83 11.37 -23.76
CA GLY A 299 -7.25 11.04 -25.06
C GLY A 299 -5.76 10.72 -24.92
N ASP A 300 -4.91 11.38 -25.70
CA ASP A 300 -3.46 11.18 -25.70
C ASP A 300 -2.71 12.03 -24.65
N MET A 301 -3.44 12.64 -23.71
CA MET A 301 -2.88 13.43 -22.61
C MET A 301 -3.43 12.94 -21.27
N ALA A 302 -2.65 13.10 -20.20
CA ALA A 302 -3.13 12.91 -18.84
C ALA A 302 -2.54 13.98 -17.94
N TYR A 303 -3.26 14.37 -16.90
CA TYR A 303 -2.63 15.08 -15.79
C TYR A 303 -2.58 14.16 -14.56
N ASP A 304 -1.55 14.37 -13.75
CA ASP A 304 -1.24 13.61 -12.56
C ASP A 304 -0.71 14.59 -11.52
N TRP A 305 -1.31 14.63 -10.33
CA TRP A 305 -0.81 15.45 -9.24
C TRP A 305 -0.85 14.69 -7.94
N GLY A 306 0.04 15.06 -7.03
CA GLY A 306 0.11 14.43 -5.72
C GLY A 306 1.36 14.83 -4.97
N TYR A 307 1.86 13.89 -4.17
CA TYR A 307 3.03 14.09 -3.32
C TYR A 307 4.17 13.18 -3.74
N TYR A 308 5.40 13.58 -3.45
CA TYR A 308 6.56 12.73 -3.64
C TYR A 308 7.41 12.75 -2.38
N GLU A 309 8.17 11.69 -2.16
CA GLU A 309 9.11 11.58 -1.05
C GLU A 309 10.37 10.85 -1.50
N GLY A 310 11.44 11.03 -0.73
CA GLY A 310 12.65 10.28 -0.93
C GLY A 310 13.71 10.57 0.10
N ALA A 311 14.86 9.93 -0.08
CA ALA A 311 16.02 10.09 0.77
C ALA A 311 17.28 10.13 -0.07
N THR A 312 18.19 11.03 0.29
CA THR A 312 19.51 11.15 -0.32
C THR A 312 20.58 10.73 0.67
N LEU A 313 21.36 9.73 0.31
CA LEU A 313 22.61 9.39 0.99
C LEU A 313 23.70 10.33 0.51
N ARG A 314 24.25 11.15 1.40
CA ARG A 314 25.35 12.08 1.13
C ARG A 314 26.69 11.36 1.13
N GLY A 315 27.72 12.03 0.58
CA GLY A 315 29.08 11.48 0.51
C GLY A 315 29.76 11.28 1.88
N ASP A 316 29.21 11.88 2.95
CA ASP A 316 29.64 11.69 4.33
C ASP A 316 28.89 10.55 5.05
N GLY A 317 28.00 9.83 4.35
CA GLY A 317 27.18 8.76 4.89
C GLY A 317 25.87 9.22 5.55
N THR A 318 25.61 10.53 5.61
CA THR A 318 24.36 11.06 6.18
C THR A 318 23.20 10.85 5.22
N GLU A 319 22.11 10.27 5.71
CA GLU A 319 20.84 10.19 4.98
C GLU A 319 19.95 11.39 5.28
N VAL A 320 19.45 12.04 4.23
CA VAL A 320 18.56 13.19 4.34
C VAL A 320 17.25 12.91 3.62
N TYR A 321 16.17 12.89 4.39
CA TYR A 321 14.81 12.75 3.89
C TYR A 321 14.30 14.08 3.32
N TRP A 322 13.49 13.98 2.28
CA TRP A 322 12.80 15.10 1.67
C TRP A 322 11.44 14.65 1.14
N GLU A 323 10.52 15.60 1.05
CA GLU A 323 9.19 15.42 0.52
C GLU A 323 8.70 16.70 -0.16
N GLY A 324 7.69 16.55 -1.02
CA GLY A 324 7.12 17.66 -1.76
C GLY A 324 5.83 17.28 -2.46
N LYS A 325 5.35 18.21 -3.29
CA LYS A 325 4.18 18.06 -4.14
C LYS A 325 4.54 18.30 -5.60
N TYR A 326 3.78 17.69 -6.50
CA TYR A 326 4.07 17.74 -7.93
C TYR A 326 2.80 17.85 -8.78
N VAL A 327 3.02 18.27 -10.03
CA VAL A 327 2.10 18.11 -11.16
C VAL A 327 2.91 17.59 -12.35
N ILE A 328 2.48 16.47 -12.90
CA ILE A 328 2.99 15.87 -14.12
C ILE A 328 1.88 15.93 -15.17
N VAL A 329 2.22 16.37 -16.38
CA VAL A 329 1.39 16.13 -17.56
C VAL A 329 2.04 15.02 -18.35
N TRP A 330 1.29 13.94 -18.56
CA TRP A 330 1.66 12.81 -19.39
C TRP A 330 1.16 13.02 -20.82
N LYS A 331 1.91 12.49 -21.79
CA LYS A 331 1.53 12.47 -23.20
C LYS A 331 1.79 11.09 -23.78
N LYS A 332 0.80 10.55 -24.49
CA LYS A 332 0.93 9.33 -25.27
C LYS A 332 1.67 9.64 -26.58
N THR A 333 2.80 8.99 -26.80
CA THR A 333 3.60 9.14 -28.01
C THR A 333 2.98 8.35 -29.17
N ALA A 334 3.46 8.59 -30.39
CA ALA A 334 2.90 7.98 -31.60
C ALA A 334 3.02 6.44 -31.65
N ASP A 335 3.97 5.88 -30.90
CA ASP A 335 4.16 4.45 -30.67
C ASP A 335 3.30 3.89 -29.52
N GLY A 336 2.42 4.71 -28.94
CA GLY A 336 1.47 4.32 -27.90
C GLY A 336 2.01 4.37 -26.47
N GLN A 337 3.26 4.82 -26.26
CA GLN A 337 3.86 4.89 -24.92
C GLN A 337 3.45 6.16 -24.17
N TRP A 338 3.11 6.04 -22.89
CA TRP A 338 2.91 7.21 -22.02
C TRP A 338 4.26 7.75 -21.54
N LYS A 339 4.52 9.04 -21.72
CA LYS A 339 5.76 9.70 -21.27
C LYS A 339 5.48 11.04 -20.61
N ILE A 340 6.39 11.47 -19.75
CA ILE A 340 6.30 12.77 -19.08
C ILE A 340 6.51 13.90 -20.11
N TYR A 341 5.53 14.81 -20.19
CA TYR A 341 5.54 15.97 -21.07
C TYR A 341 5.83 17.28 -20.33
N LEU A 342 5.12 17.52 -19.22
CA LEU A 342 5.43 18.62 -18.29
C LEU A 342 5.67 18.02 -16.92
N ASP A 343 6.68 18.54 -16.21
CA ASP A 343 7.02 18.07 -14.87
C ASP A 343 7.35 19.26 -13.98
N SER A 344 6.55 19.44 -12.93
CA SER A 344 6.65 20.56 -11.98
C SER A 344 6.54 20.05 -10.57
N TRP A 345 7.47 20.44 -9.70
CA TRP A 345 7.48 20.01 -8.31
C TRP A 345 7.99 21.11 -7.37
N ASN A 346 7.56 21.06 -6.11
CA ASN A 346 8.11 21.89 -5.05
C ASN A 346 8.10 21.20 -3.67
N ASN A 347 8.97 21.67 -2.78
CA ASN A 347 9.03 21.17 -1.40
C ASN A 347 7.76 21.54 -0.62
N LEU A 348 7.44 20.74 0.38
CA LEU A 348 6.44 21.07 1.39
C LEU A 348 6.95 22.09 2.41
#